data_AF-A0ABC8XY54-F1
#
_entry.id   AF-A0ABC8XY54-F1
#
_cell.length_a   1.000
_cell.length_b   1.000
_cell.length_c   1.000
_cell.angle_alpha   90.00
_cell.angle_beta   90.00
_cell.angle_gamma   90.00
#
_symmetry.space_group_name_H-M   'P 1'
#
loop_
_entity.id
_entity.type
_entity.pdbx_description
1 polymer ?
#
loop_
_entity_poly.entity_id
_entity_poly.type
_entity_poly.pdbx_seq_one_letter_code
_entity_poly.pdbx_strand_id
1 'polypeptide(L)'
;MGSQRDDGSVVGGRPETRWCAVTGARGFMARHLVAALLRSGEWRVRVTDLAPAIVLGPGENEALLDDALRDGRAVYASVDICNLDQVTKGFEGVDVVFHTAAADPGKNNFKLHYKFIVGNGKNCDDFVYVENVVHGHIYANRTLSTMEGAKKSGGKAYFITNMEPMNMWDFTHMVQEELGYKRPFKIRIPLLIIKPVSYLVEWGYKVLYRYGIYQPQLLTPARVKYTTLNRTFSCNRAIEELGYKPTVPIMDGLKTTVESYIRLKNKVFLTER
;
A
#
# COMPACT_ATOMS: atom_id res chain seq x y z
N MET A 1 -39.99 13.57 53.20
CA MET A 1 -39.54 14.68 52.34
C MET A 1 -38.05 14.89 52.61
N GLY A 2 -37.20 14.34 51.75
CA GLY A 2 -35.75 14.48 51.81
C GLY A 2 -35.24 14.43 50.38
N SER A 3 -34.97 15.60 49.83
CA SER A 3 -34.42 15.79 48.49
C SER A 3 -32.92 15.60 48.57
N GLN A 4 -32.37 14.63 47.82
CA GLN A 4 -30.99 14.64 47.38
C GLN A 4 -30.99 14.39 45.88
N ARG A 5 -30.65 15.45 45.14
CA ARG A 5 -30.20 15.40 43.76
C ARG A 5 -28.69 15.16 43.84
N ASP A 6 -28.21 14.09 43.24
CA ASP A 6 -26.81 13.95 42.85
C ASP A 6 -26.80 13.87 41.32
N ASP A 7 -26.52 15.02 40.69
CA ASP A 7 -26.26 15.13 39.27
C ASP A 7 -24.76 14.94 39.02
N GLY A 8 -24.32 13.69 39.03
CA GLY A 8 -23.01 13.30 38.52
C GLY A 8 -22.93 13.49 37.01
N SER A 9 -22.86 14.74 36.55
CA SER A 9 -22.52 15.09 35.18
C SER A 9 -21.05 14.72 34.94
N VAL A 10 -20.84 13.57 34.31
CA VAL A 10 -19.55 13.18 33.74
C VAL A 10 -19.25 14.18 32.63
N VAL A 11 -18.47 15.20 32.97
CA VAL A 11 -17.88 16.12 32.00
C VAL A 11 -16.98 15.29 31.08
N GLY A 12 -17.49 14.99 29.89
CA GLY A 12 -16.72 14.37 28.81
C GLY A 12 -15.60 15.32 28.40
N GLY A 13 -14.43 15.17 29.03
CA GLY A 13 -13.19 15.78 28.56
C GLY A 13 -12.95 15.34 27.12
N ARG A 14 -12.65 16.27 26.22
CA ARG A 14 -12.14 15.92 24.90
C ARG A 14 -10.98 14.94 25.10
N PRO A 15 -10.95 13.79 24.41
CA PRO A 15 -9.83 12.87 24.53
C PRO A 15 -8.54 13.64 24.24
N GLU A 16 -7.53 13.46 25.09
CA GLU A 16 -6.22 14.05 24.89
C GLU A 16 -5.74 13.75 23.46
N THR A 17 -5.24 14.78 22.78
CA THR A 17 -4.87 14.63 21.38
C THR A 17 -3.61 13.78 21.26
N ARG A 18 -3.74 12.59 20.66
CA ARG A 18 -2.66 11.61 20.53
C ARG A 18 -1.82 11.88 19.28
N TRP A 19 -0.52 11.63 19.38
CA TRP A 19 0.40 11.77 18.25
C TRP A 19 0.76 10.40 17.70
N CYS A 20 0.67 10.23 16.39
CA CYS A 20 1.25 9.09 15.70
C CYS A 20 2.34 9.55 14.72
N ALA A 21 3.33 8.70 14.48
CA ALA A 21 4.29 8.89 13.39
C ALA A 21 4.02 7.87 12.29
N VAL A 22 4.11 8.32 11.03
CA VAL A 22 4.08 7.43 9.86
C VAL A 22 5.44 7.55 9.19
N THR A 23 6.15 6.43 9.01
CA THR A 23 7.45 6.40 8.32
C THR A 23 7.29 6.03 6.86
N GLY A 24 8.08 6.64 5.97
CA GLY A 24 7.86 6.53 4.52
C GLY A 24 6.51 7.11 4.11
N ALA A 25 6.05 8.13 4.84
CA ALA A 25 4.70 8.66 4.78
C ALA A 25 4.29 9.20 3.40
N ARG A 26 5.25 9.45 2.51
CA ARG A 26 5.02 9.92 1.14
C ARG A 26 4.92 8.78 0.12
N GLY A 27 5.14 7.54 0.55
CA GLY A 27 4.91 6.34 -0.26
C GLY A 27 3.47 6.21 -0.76
N PHE A 28 3.26 5.31 -1.72
CA PHE A 28 1.95 5.10 -2.34
C PHE A 28 0.88 4.70 -1.32
N MET A 29 1.11 3.67 -0.50
CA MET A 29 0.13 3.24 0.51
C MET A 29 0.07 4.21 1.69
N ALA A 30 1.23 4.71 2.11
CA ALA A 30 1.38 5.52 3.31
C ALA A 30 0.59 6.85 3.26
N ARG A 31 0.47 7.49 2.10
CA ARG A 31 -0.36 8.71 1.96
C ARG A 31 -1.84 8.46 2.22
N HIS A 32 -2.35 7.26 1.88
CA HIS A 32 -3.73 6.88 2.18
C HIS A 32 -3.89 6.61 3.68
N LEU A 33 -2.87 6.02 4.32
CA LEU A 33 -2.85 5.83 5.77
C LEU A 33 -2.85 7.17 6.51
N VAL A 34 -1.98 8.12 6.12
CA VAL A 34 -1.94 9.48 6.69
C VAL A 34 -3.30 10.16 6.53
N ALA A 35 -3.90 10.11 5.33
CA ALA A 35 -5.21 10.70 5.10
C ALA A 35 -6.30 10.07 5.98
N ALA A 36 -6.30 8.74 6.16
CA ALA A 36 -7.26 8.06 7.02
C ALA A 36 -7.08 8.41 8.50
N LEU A 37 -5.84 8.51 8.99
CA LEU A 37 -5.52 8.93 10.36
C LEU A 37 -5.95 10.38 10.61
N LEU A 38 -5.74 11.28 9.66
CA LEU A 38 -6.20 12.67 9.76
C LEU A 38 -7.74 12.79 9.73
N ARG A 39 -8.41 12.00 8.89
CA ARG A 39 -9.88 11.98 8.78
C ARG A 39 -10.56 11.44 10.02
N SER A 40 -9.92 10.55 10.78
CA SER A 40 -10.53 10.04 12.02
C SER A 40 -10.67 11.12 13.08
N GLY A 41 -9.86 12.18 13.03
CA GLY A 41 -9.83 13.25 14.03
C GLY A 41 -9.23 12.84 15.37
N GLU A 42 -8.86 11.56 15.53
CA GLU A 42 -8.26 11.02 16.75
C GLU A 42 -6.76 11.33 16.86
N TRP A 43 -6.09 11.54 15.71
CA TRP A 43 -4.65 11.62 15.61
C TRP A 43 -4.17 12.98 15.11
N ARG A 44 -3.12 13.50 15.74
CA ARG A 44 -2.15 14.36 15.06
C ARG A 44 -1.06 13.49 14.44
N VAL A 45 -0.64 13.82 13.22
CA VAL A 45 0.21 12.94 12.41
C VAL A 45 1.58 13.57 12.16
N ARG A 46 2.63 12.90 12.63
CA ARG A 46 4.00 13.21 12.24
C ARG A 46 4.35 12.45 10.96
N VAL A 47 4.42 13.20 9.86
CA VAL A 47 4.74 12.69 8.52
C VAL A 47 6.25 12.60 8.41
N THR A 48 6.79 11.38 8.50
CA THR A 48 8.24 11.15 8.49
C THR A 48 8.69 10.47 7.20
N ASP A 49 9.68 11.07 6.55
CA ASP A 49 10.24 10.61 5.28
C ASP A 49 11.71 11.03 5.14
N LEU A 50 12.43 10.47 4.16
CA LEU A 50 13.85 10.76 3.95
C LEU A 50 14.09 12.12 3.27
N ALA A 51 13.11 12.59 2.50
CA ALA A 51 13.25 13.85 1.77
C ALA A 51 13.41 15.04 2.74
N PRO A 52 14.22 16.06 2.40
CA PRO A 52 14.45 17.20 3.29
C PRO A 52 13.22 18.11 3.43
N ALA A 53 12.32 18.10 2.45
CA ALA A 53 11.10 18.87 2.44
C ALA A 53 9.96 18.07 1.80
N ILE A 54 8.75 18.34 2.26
CA ILE A 54 7.57 17.71 1.70
C ILE A 54 7.23 18.33 0.33
N VAL A 55 7.03 17.46 -0.65
CA VAL A 55 6.46 17.84 -1.95
C VAL A 55 5.06 17.25 -2.03
N LEU A 56 4.07 18.14 -2.10
CA LEU A 56 2.67 17.77 -2.24
C LEU A 56 2.30 17.74 -3.72
N GLY A 57 1.66 16.64 -4.13
CA GLY A 57 1.14 16.48 -5.48
C GLY A 57 -0.31 16.95 -5.58
N PRO A 58 -0.94 16.82 -6.76
CA PRO A 58 -2.36 17.04 -6.90
C PRO A 58 -3.17 15.87 -6.31
N GLY A 59 -4.25 16.15 -5.58
CA GLY A 59 -5.20 15.14 -5.11
C GLY A 59 -5.86 15.50 -3.79
N GLU A 60 -7.00 14.89 -3.49
CA GLU A 60 -7.76 15.18 -2.25
C GLU A 60 -6.99 14.81 -0.98
N ASN A 61 -6.27 13.69 -0.99
CA ASN A 61 -5.42 13.30 0.13
C ASN A 61 -4.27 14.30 0.35
N GLU A 62 -3.77 14.92 -0.73
CA GLU A 62 -2.69 15.91 -0.64
C GLU A 62 -3.21 17.27 -0.16
N ALA A 63 -4.40 17.68 -0.61
CA ALA A 63 -5.07 18.88 -0.10
C ALA A 63 -5.39 18.75 1.39
N LEU A 64 -5.91 17.59 1.82
CA LEU A 64 -6.15 17.30 3.23
C LEU A 64 -4.87 17.40 4.07
N LEU A 65 -3.75 16.90 3.53
CA LEU A 65 -2.46 16.99 4.21
C LEU A 65 -1.93 18.43 4.24
N ASP A 66 -2.09 19.21 3.16
CA ASP A 66 -1.73 20.64 3.13
C ASP A 66 -2.48 21.41 4.23
N ASP A 67 -3.80 21.22 4.32
CA ASP A 67 -4.64 21.84 5.35
C ASP A 67 -4.18 21.42 6.76
N ALA A 68 -3.89 20.12 6.95
CA ALA A 68 -3.40 19.60 8.22
C ALA A 68 -2.02 20.14 8.62
N LEU A 69 -1.14 20.40 7.65
CA LEU A 69 0.16 21.01 7.92
C LEU A 69 0.00 22.48 8.33
N ARG A 70 -0.94 23.21 7.71
CA ARG A 70 -1.21 24.62 8.01
C ARG A 70 -1.85 24.82 9.38
N ASP A 71 -2.77 23.94 9.78
CA ASP A 71 -3.46 24.03 11.07
C ASP A 71 -2.80 23.24 12.21
N GLY A 72 -1.66 22.59 11.92
CA GLY A 72 -0.85 21.86 12.90
C GLY A 72 -1.41 20.50 13.32
N ARG A 73 -2.42 19.97 12.64
CA ARG A 73 -2.83 18.55 12.78
C ARG A 73 -1.78 17.59 12.23
N ALA A 74 -0.95 18.03 11.29
CA ALA A 74 0.18 17.29 10.78
C ALA A 74 1.48 18.09 10.93
N VAL A 75 2.59 17.39 11.13
CA VAL A 75 3.94 17.98 11.12
C VAL A 75 4.84 17.11 10.25
N TYR A 76 5.53 17.72 9.30
CA TYR A 76 6.54 17.03 8.51
C TYR A 76 7.88 17.00 9.24
N ALA A 77 8.54 15.84 9.24
CA ALA A 77 9.90 15.70 9.74
C ALA A 77 10.73 14.84 8.78
N SER A 78 11.84 15.40 8.29
CA SER A 78 12.85 14.64 7.56
C SER A 78 13.58 13.73 8.56
N VAL A 79 13.42 12.42 8.42
CA VAL A 79 14.00 11.42 9.31
C VAL A 79 14.53 10.25 8.49
N ASP A 80 15.84 10.04 8.57
CA ASP A 80 16.44 8.77 8.17
C ASP A 80 16.20 7.73 9.27
N ILE A 81 15.35 6.74 8.98
CA ILE A 81 15.03 5.65 9.91
C ILE A 81 16.22 4.76 10.26
N CYS A 82 17.31 4.83 9.47
CA CYS A 82 18.56 4.16 9.76
C CYS A 82 19.47 4.96 10.72
N ASN A 83 19.09 6.20 11.05
CA ASN A 83 19.83 7.06 11.97
C ASN A 83 19.10 7.16 13.32
N LEU A 84 19.69 6.58 14.37
CA LEU A 84 19.07 6.50 15.70
C LEU A 84 18.76 7.87 16.31
N ASP A 85 19.67 8.84 16.19
CA ASP A 85 19.46 10.17 16.77
C ASP A 85 18.29 10.91 16.12
N GLN A 86 18.18 10.78 14.79
CA GLN A 86 17.05 11.34 14.05
C GLN A 86 15.73 10.65 14.41
N VAL A 87 15.73 9.34 14.60
CA VAL A 87 14.54 8.58 15.03
C VAL A 87 14.13 8.97 16.45
N THR A 88 15.07 9.03 17.40
CA THR A 88 14.79 9.39 18.79
C THR A 88 14.17 10.78 18.89
N LYS A 89 14.78 11.78 18.25
CA LYS A 89 14.22 13.13 18.20
C LYS A 89 12.93 13.19 17.39
N GLY A 90 12.91 12.50 16.25
CA GLY A 90 11.80 12.47 15.32
C GLY A 90 10.55 11.82 15.88
N PHE A 91 10.65 10.92 16.88
CA PHE A 91 9.50 10.24 17.50
C PHE A 91 9.23 10.66 18.94
N GLU A 92 9.90 11.71 19.44
CA GLU A 92 9.63 12.23 20.78
C GLU A 92 8.15 12.65 20.92
N GLY A 93 7.49 12.16 21.97
CA GLY A 93 6.07 12.42 22.24
C GLY A 93 5.08 11.72 21.31
N VAL A 94 5.51 10.73 20.53
CA VAL A 94 4.64 9.90 19.68
C VAL A 94 4.16 8.67 20.46
N ASP A 95 2.85 8.45 20.45
CA ASP A 95 2.21 7.28 21.08
C ASP A 95 2.33 6.02 20.22
N VAL A 96 2.21 6.17 18.89
CA VAL A 96 2.13 5.05 17.95
C VAL A 96 2.94 5.34 16.68
N VAL A 97 3.74 4.37 16.25
CA VAL A 97 4.48 4.44 14.98
C VAL A 97 3.88 3.45 13.97
N PHE A 98 3.39 3.97 12.85
CA PHE A 98 3.05 3.17 11.69
C PHE A 98 4.26 3.09 10.75
N HIS A 99 4.88 1.91 10.71
CA HIS A 99 6.06 1.71 9.90
C HIS A 99 5.71 1.28 8.46
N THR A 100 5.94 2.16 7.49
CA THR A 100 5.68 1.87 6.05
C THR A 100 6.86 2.22 5.15
N ALA A 101 7.96 2.68 5.73
CA ALA A 101 9.19 2.96 5.00
C ALA A 101 9.76 1.67 4.42
N ALA A 102 9.97 1.67 3.11
CA ALA A 102 10.65 0.61 2.39
C ALA A 102 11.49 1.25 1.28
N ALA A 103 12.51 0.53 0.83
CA ALA A 103 13.29 0.96 -0.33
C ALA A 103 12.37 1.05 -1.56
N ASP A 104 12.48 2.15 -2.32
CA ASP A 104 11.66 2.36 -3.51
C ASP A 104 11.95 1.29 -4.58
N PRO A 105 10.99 0.41 -4.90
CA PRO A 105 11.15 -0.58 -5.97
C PRO A 105 11.08 0.06 -7.38
N GLY A 106 10.74 1.34 -7.49
CA GLY A 106 10.62 2.15 -8.71
C GLY A 106 11.90 2.30 -9.54
N LYS A 107 13.05 1.79 -9.07
CA LYS A 107 14.24 1.58 -9.92
C LYS A 107 14.07 0.47 -10.98
N ASN A 108 12.92 -0.19 -11.06
CA ASN A 108 12.62 -1.17 -12.10
C ASN A 108 11.56 -0.65 -13.10
N ASN A 109 12.00 -0.38 -14.33
CA ASN A 109 11.15 0.01 -15.46
C ASN A 109 10.13 -1.09 -15.85
N PHE A 110 8.88 -0.96 -15.40
CA PHE A 110 7.77 -1.87 -15.74
C PHE A 110 7.16 -1.68 -17.14
N LYS A 111 7.96 -1.36 -18.16
CA LYS A 111 7.45 -1.34 -19.55
C LYS A 111 7.48 -2.76 -20.14
N LEU A 112 6.30 -3.20 -20.60
CA LEU A 112 5.93 -4.45 -21.29
C LEU A 112 5.55 -5.68 -20.43
N HIS A 113 4.29 -5.77 -19.99
CA HIS A 113 3.78 -6.98 -19.30
C HIS A 113 2.51 -7.61 -19.90
N TYR A 114 1.97 -7.09 -21.00
CA TYR A 114 0.55 -7.33 -21.32
C TYR A 114 0.25 -8.16 -22.58
N LYS A 115 1.27 -8.70 -23.28
CA LYS A 115 1.06 -9.40 -24.57
C LYS A 115 1.11 -10.93 -24.52
N PHE A 116 1.65 -11.55 -23.46
CA PHE A 116 1.87 -12.99 -23.41
C PHE A 116 1.37 -13.60 -22.09
N ILE A 117 0.70 -14.75 -22.18
CA ILE A 117 0.34 -15.58 -21.03
C ILE A 117 1.44 -16.63 -20.84
N VAL A 118 2.11 -16.60 -19.69
CA VAL A 118 3.18 -17.56 -19.36
C VAL A 118 2.59 -18.76 -18.64
N GLY A 119 2.85 -19.96 -19.14
CA GLY A 119 2.36 -21.22 -18.58
C GLY A 119 0.91 -21.53 -18.92
N ASN A 120 0.20 -22.16 -17.99
CA ASN A 120 -1.19 -22.63 -18.21
C ASN A 120 -2.24 -21.51 -18.04
N GLY A 121 -1.82 -20.33 -17.57
CA GLY A 121 -2.69 -19.18 -17.33
C GLY A 121 -3.73 -19.38 -16.22
N LYS A 122 -3.56 -20.38 -15.35
CA LYS A 122 -4.49 -20.68 -14.25
C LYS A 122 -4.02 -20.18 -12.88
N ASN A 123 -2.99 -19.33 -12.85
CA ASN A 123 -2.42 -18.82 -11.61
C ASN A 123 -3.40 -17.89 -10.88
N CYS A 124 -3.65 -18.21 -9.61
CA CYS A 124 -4.56 -17.47 -8.73
C CYS A 124 -3.76 -16.60 -7.76
N ASP A 125 -4.07 -15.31 -7.71
CA ASP A 125 -3.37 -14.32 -6.91
C ASP A 125 -4.37 -13.51 -6.06
N ASP A 126 -3.92 -13.06 -4.88
CA ASP A 126 -4.63 -12.05 -4.11
C ASP A 126 -4.29 -10.64 -4.62
N PHE A 127 -5.32 -9.86 -4.90
CA PHE A 127 -5.22 -8.43 -5.14
C PHE A 127 -5.87 -7.71 -3.97
N VAL A 128 -5.20 -6.68 -3.43
CA VAL A 128 -5.71 -5.92 -2.30
C VAL A 128 -5.80 -4.45 -2.66
N TYR A 129 -6.96 -3.85 -2.42
CA TYR A 129 -7.13 -2.42 -2.62
C TYR A 129 -6.44 -1.65 -1.50
N VAL A 130 -5.81 -0.52 -1.83
CA VAL A 130 -4.96 0.23 -0.89
C VAL A 130 -5.70 0.65 0.39
N GLU A 131 -6.97 1.02 0.29
CA GLU A 131 -7.77 1.42 1.46
C GLU A 131 -8.06 0.24 2.38
N ASN A 132 -8.23 -0.97 1.84
CA ASN A 132 -8.36 -2.18 2.67
C ASN A 132 -7.06 -2.47 3.43
N VAL A 133 -5.89 -2.22 2.83
CA VAL A 133 -4.59 -2.31 3.53
C VAL A 133 -4.52 -1.29 4.67
N VAL A 134 -4.95 -0.06 4.42
CA VAL A 134 -5.02 1.01 5.44
C VAL A 134 -5.97 0.63 6.57
N HIS A 135 -7.14 0.08 6.25
CA HIS A 135 -8.09 -0.42 7.25
C HIS A 135 -7.43 -1.50 8.12
N GLY A 136 -6.66 -2.42 7.52
CA GLY A 136 -5.87 -3.40 8.26
C GLY A 136 -4.96 -2.77 9.33
N HIS A 137 -4.28 -1.67 9.01
CA HIS A 137 -3.44 -0.94 9.98
C HIS A 137 -4.27 -0.28 11.09
N ILE A 138 -5.42 0.30 10.75
CA ILE A 138 -6.32 0.94 11.71
C ILE A 138 -6.90 -0.10 12.67
N TYR A 139 -7.35 -1.26 12.18
CA TYR A 139 -7.83 -2.37 13.00
C TYR A 139 -6.72 -2.91 13.91
N ALA A 140 -5.51 -3.10 13.39
CA ALA A 140 -4.37 -3.53 14.19
C ALA A 140 -4.09 -2.53 15.33
N ASN A 141 -4.01 -1.24 15.03
CA ASN A 141 -3.81 -0.19 16.04
C ASN A 141 -4.92 -0.18 17.10
N ARG A 142 -6.19 -0.28 16.67
CA ARG A 142 -7.34 -0.29 17.58
C ARG A 142 -7.29 -1.47 18.54
N THR A 143 -6.97 -2.67 18.06
CA THR A 143 -6.84 -3.86 18.89
C THR A 143 -5.64 -3.74 19.84
N LEU A 144 -4.49 -3.31 19.33
CA LEU A 144 -3.26 -3.13 20.11
C LEU A 144 -3.37 -2.02 21.17
N SER A 145 -4.30 -1.07 20.99
CA SER A 145 -4.55 -0.01 21.98
C SER A 145 -5.22 -0.50 23.27
N THR A 146 -5.69 -1.75 23.30
CA THR A 146 -6.29 -2.36 24.51
C THR A 146 -5.36 -3.42 25.08
N MET A 147 -5.29 -3.56 26.40
CA MET A 147 -4.43 -4.57 27.05
C MET A 147 -4.78 -6.00 26.59
N GLU A 148 -6.07 -6.34 26.54
CA GLU A 148 -6.52 -7.66 26.12
C GLU A 148 -6.27 -7.90 24.62
N GLY A 149 -6.53 -6.90 23.79
CA GLY A 149 -6.21 -6.97 22.37
C GLY A 149 -4.70 -7.08 22.11
N ALA A 150 -3.87 -6.37 22.86
CA ALA A 150 -2.41 -6.45 22.78
C ALA A 150 -1.88 -7.81 23.21
N LYS A 151 -2.41 -8.41 24.29
CA LYS A 151 -2.08 -9.80 24.68
C LYS A 151 -2.45 -10.79 23.57
N LYS A 152 -3.60 -10.58 22.91
CA LYS A 152 -4.09 -11.45 21.84
C LYS A 152 -3.31 -11.26 20.54
N SER A 153 -2.91 -10.04 20.17
CA SER A 153 -2.43 -9.72 18.82
C SER A 153 -1.00 -9.18 18.72
N GLY A 154 -0.41 -8.75 19.83
CA GLY A 154 0.95 -8.21 19.88
C GLY A 154 2.02 -9.23 19.48
N GLY A 155 3.03 -8.77 18.72
CA GLY A 155 4.15 -9.61 18.27
C GLY A 155 3.81 -10.63 17.18
N LYS A 156 2.61 -10.55 16.60
CA LYS A 156 2.10 -11.51 15.62
C LYS A 156 2.11 -10.93 14.20
N ALA A 157 2.26 -11.82 13.21
CA ALA A 157 2.18 -11.47 11.80
C ALA A 157 0.79 -11.78 11.22
N TYR A 158 0.32 -10.92 10.33
CA TYR A 158 -1.01 -10.99 9.72
C TYR A 158 -0.93 -10.77 8.21
N PHE A 159 -1.75 -11.50 7.46
CA PHE A 159 -2.00 -11.23 6.05
C PHE A 159 -3.28 -10.41 5.91
N ILE A 160 -3.21 -9.35 5.12
CA ILE A 160 -4.34 -8.51 4.76
C ILE A 160 -4.64 -8.75 3.28
N THR A 161 -5.85 -9.22 2.99
CA THR A 161 -6.31 -9.51 1.62
C THR A 161 -7.71 -8.92 1.41
N ASN A 162 -8.17 -8.87 0.15
CA ASN A 162 -9.56 -8.53 -0.17
C ASN A 162 -10.54 -9.69 0.03
N MET A 163 -10.05 -10.91 0.30
CA MET A 163 -10.86 -12.15 0.35
C MET A 163 -11.54 -12.52 -0.97
N GLU A 164 -11.02 -11.99 -2.08
CA GLU A 164 -11.53 -12.20 -3.44
C GLU A 164 -10.40 -12.71 -4.35
N PRO A 165 -9.78 -13.87 -4.04
CA PRO A 165 -8.68 -14.38 -4.85
C PRO A 165 -9.17 -14.66 -6.27
N MET A 166 -8.38 -14.23 -7.27
CA MET A 166 -8.79 -14.35 -8.66
C MET A 166 -7.62 -14.67 -9.57
N ASN A 167 -7.94 -15.12 -10.77
CA ASN A 167 -6.93 -15.39 -11.77
C ASN A 167 -6.22 -14.09 -12.17
N MET A 168 -4.88 -14.11 -12.15
CA MET A 168 -4.06 -12.94 -12.46
C MET A 168 -4.28 -12.38 -13.87
N TRP A 169 -4.51 -13.27 -14.85
CA TRP A 169 -4.77 -12.86 -16.24
C TRP A 169 -6.16 -12.27 -16.38
N ASP A 170 -7.17 -12.83 -15.68
CA ASP A 170 -8.51 -12.26 -15.67
C ASP A 170 -8.50 -10.87 -15.02
N PHE A 171 -7.78 -10.68 -13.91
CA PHE A 171 -7.57 -9.35 -13.33
C PHE A 171 -6.92 -8.37 -14.33
N THR A 172 -5.85 -8.83 -14.98
CA THR A 172 -5.14 -8.02 -15.99
C THR A 172 -6.04 -7.65 -17.17
N HIS A 173 -6.98 -8.53 -17.55
CA HIS A 173 -7.99 -8.25 -18.56
C HIS A 173 -9.03 -7.24 -18.08
N MET A 174 -9.54 -7.37 -16.85
CA MET A 174 -10.50 -6.42 -16.28
C MET A 174 -9.92 -5.00 -16.26
N VAL A 175 -8.65 -4.83 -15.89
CA VAL A 175 -7.97 -3.52 -15.94
C VAL A 175 -7.89 -2.97 -17.37
N GLN A 176 -7.59 -3.82 -18.36
CA GLN A 176 -7.50 -3.40 -19.75
C GLN A 176 -8.86 -2.98 -20.33
N GLU A 177 -9.91 -3.74 -20.02
CA GLU A 177 -11.27 -3.45 -20.47
C GLU A 177 -11.77 -2.13 -19.89
N GLU A 178 -11.53 -1.90 -18.60
CA GLU A 178 -11.92 -0.64 -17.94
C GLU A 178 -11.14 0.56 -18.49
N LEU A 179 -9.90 0.36 -18.93
CA LEU A 179 -9.11 1.37 -19.65
C LEU A 179 -9.54 1.58 -21.11
N GLY A 180 -10.54 0.84 -21.60
CA GLY A 180 -11.07 0.93 -22.97
C GLY A 180 -10.23 0.18 -24.01
N TYR A 181 -9.28 -0.66 -23.61
CA TYR A 181 -8.50 -1.48 -24.55
C TYR A 181 -9.29 -2.72 -24.97
N LYS A 182 -9.26 -3.03 -26.27
CA LYS A 182 -9.77 -4.30 -26.78
C LYS A 182 -8.90 -5.45 -26.28
N ARG A 183 -9.52 -6.57 -25.89
CA ARG A 183 -8.81 -7.78 -25.43
C ARG A 183 -7.70 -8.17 -26.43
N PRO A 184 -6.42 -8.11 -26.06
CA PRO A 184 -5.35 -8.58 -26.94
C PRO A 184 -5.44 -10.11 -27.11
N PHE A 185 -4.94 -10.61 -28.24
CA PHE A 185 -4.89 -12.04 -28.53
C PHE A 185 -4.09 -12.80 -27.45
N LYS A 186 -4.65 -13.91 -26.97
CA LYS A 186 -4.05 -14.76 -25.91
C LYS A 186 -2.95 -15.66 -26.48
N ILE A 187 -1.73 -15.14 -26.65
CA ILE A 187 -0.58 -16.00 -26.96
C ILE A 187 -0.12 -16.68 -25.67
N ARG A 188 -0.40 -17.98 -25.55
CA ARG A 188 0.05 -18.82 -24.44
C ARG A 188 1.41 -19.43 -24.76
N ILE A 189 2.37 -19.23 -23.88
CA ILE A 189 3.70 -19.85 -24.01
C ILE A 189 3.84 -20.93 -22.95
N PRO A 190 3.92 -22.23 -23.34
CA PRO A 190 4.11 -23.32 -22.41
C PRO A 190 5.36 -23.16 -21.52
N LEU A 191 5.24 -23.58 -20.25
CA LEU A 191 6.35 -23.53 -19.29
C LEU A 191 7.60 -24.28 -19.78
N LEU A 192 7.40 -25.38 -20.51
CA LEU A 192 8.47 -26.21 -21.06
C LEU A 192 9.36 -25.45 -22.05
N ILE A 193 8.80 -24.46 -22.76
CA ILE A 193 9.53 -23.66 -23.74
C ILE A 193 10.15 -22.44 -23.06
N ILE A 194 9.37 -21.72 -22.25
CA ILE A 194 9.80 -20.42 -21.69
C ILE A 194 10.86 -20.56 -20.59
N LYS A 195 10.86 -21.67 -19.85
CA LYS A 195 11.79 -21.91 -18.74
C LYS A 195 13.24 -22.11 -19.21
N PRO A 196 13.58 -22.99 -20.19
CA PRO A 196 14.95 -23.06 -20.69
C PRO A 196 15.37 -21.76 -21.39
N VAL A 197 14.46 -21.11 -22.13
CA VAL A 197 14.73 -19.82 -22.77
C VAL A 197 15.10 -18.76 -21.74
N SER A 198 14.42 -18.68 -20.59
CA SER A 198 14.75 -17.69 -19.55
C SER A 198 16.14 -17.91 -18.94
N TYR A 199 16.57 -19.16 -18.75
CA TYR A 199 17.94 -19.47 -18.31
C TYR A 199 19.00 -19.13 -19.37
N LEU A 200 18.74 -19.43 -20.65
CA LEU A 200 19.64 -19.09 -21.75
C LEU A 200 19.80 -17.58 -21.91
N VAL A 201 18.68 -16.84 -21.81
CA VAL A 201 18.65 -15.38 -21.79
C VAL A 201 19.51 -14.89 -20.62
N GLU A 202 19.23 -15.29 -19.38
CA GLU A 202 19.99 -14.85 -18.21
C GLU A 202 21.50 -15.15 -18.34
N TRP A 203 21.86 -16.34 -18.83
CA TRP A 203 23.25 -16.70 -19.08
C TRP A 203 23.89 -15.80 -20.13
N GLY A 204 23.25 -15.61 -21.28
CA GLY A 204 23.74 -14.73 -22.35
C GLY A 204 23.96 -13.30 -21.85
N TYR A 205 23.05 -12.79 -21.00
CA TYR A 205 23.25 -11.48 -20.37
C TYR A 205 24.37 -11.45 -19.36
N LYS A 206 24.62 -12.49 -18.56
CA LYS A 206 25.79 -12.53 -17.67
C LYS A 206 27.10 -12.45 -18.46
N VAL A 207 27.16 -13.08 -19.62
CA VAL A 207 28.32 -13.02 -20.53
C VAL A 207 28.46 -11.62 -21.16
N LEU A 208 27.34 -11.03 -21.60
CA LEU A 208 27.32 -9.75 -22.32
C LEU A 208 27.31 -8.51 -21.41
N TYR A 209 27.01 -8.67 -20.11
CA TYR A 209 26.99 -7.59 -19.11
C TYR A 209 28.35 -6.86 -19.04
N ARG A 210 29.45 -7.59 -19.27
CA ARG A 210 30.81 -7.04 -19.33
C ARG A 210 30.98 -5.98 -20.43
N TYR A 211 30.13 -6.00 -21.45
CA TYR A 211 30.10 -5.06 -22.57
C TYR A 211 29.04 -3.95 -22.43
N GLY A 212 28.48 -3.76 -21.23
CA GLY A 212 27.56 -2.66 -20.94
C GLY A 212 26.11 -2.88 -21.39
N ILE A 213 25.74 -4.11 -21.74
CA ILE A 213 24.35 -4.45 -22.12
C ILE A 213 23.52 -4.70 -20.84
N TYR A 214 22.45 -3.92 -20.66
CA TYR A 214 21.54 -4.05 -19.52
C TYR A 214 20.64 -5.29 -19.63
N GLN A 215 20.41 -5.95 -18.50
CA GLN A 215 19.58 -7.14 -18.39
C GLN A 215 18.11 -6.83 -18.78
N PRO A 216 17.49 -7.59 -19.71
CA PRO A 216 16.10 -7.42 -20.07
C PRO A 216 15.27 -7.92 -18.92
N GLN A 217 14.33 -7.07 -18.50
CA GLN A 217 13.54 -7.38 -17.33
C GLN A 217 12.51 -8.47 -17.62
N LEU A 218 12.22 -8.83 -18.88
CA LEU A 218 11.02 -9.59 -19.24
C LEU A 218 11.09 -11.10 -19.00
N LEU A 219 12.26 -11.71 -19.14
CA LEU A 219 12.41 -13.17 -19.23
C LEU A 219 13.44 -13.72 -18.23
N THR A 220 13.41 -13.23 -17.00
CA THR A 220 14.23 -13.85 -15.94
C THR A 220 13.53 -15.09 -15.39
N PRO A 221 14.26 -16.15 -14.99
CA PRO A 221 13.70 -17.32 -14.32
C PRO A 221 12.86 -16.95 -13.09
N ALA A 222 13.28 -15.92 -12.34
CA ALA A 222 12.52 -15.37 -11.22
C ALA A 222 11.14 -14.87 -11.67
N ARG A 223 11.05 -14.08 -12.75
CA ARG A 223 9.76 -13.58 -13.24
C ARG A 223 8.88 -14.69 -13.82
N VAL A 224 9.44 -15.62 -14.58
CA VAL A 224 8.70 -16.80 -15.07
C VAL A 224 8.11 -17.59 -13.89
N LYS A 225 8.89 -17.77 -12.83
CA LYS A 225 8.41 -18.41 -11.59
C LYS A 225 7.27 -17.59 -10.97
N TYR A 226 7.45 -16.29 -10.71
CA TYR A 226 6.43 -15.48 -10.05
C TYR A 226 5.12 -15.33 -10.85
N THR A 227 5.17 -15.34 -12.18
CA THR A 227 3.98 -15.26 -13.05
C THR A 227 3.22 -16.59 -13.17
N THR A 228 3.80 -17.71 -12.72
CA THR A 228 3.18 -19.04 -12.83
C THR A 228 2.76 -19.66 -11.50
N LEU A 229 3.17 -19.05 -10.38
CA LEU A 229 2.80 -19.50 -9.04
C LEU A 229 1.42 -18.96 -8.63
N ASN A 230 0.71 -19.76 -7.83
CA ASN A 230 -0.45 -19.28 -7.08
C ASN A 230 0.04 -18.53 -5.85
N ARG A 231 -0.45 -17.30 -5.62
CA ARG A 231 -0.07 -16.44 -4.50
C ARG A 231 -1.30 -15.94 -3.77
N THR A 232 -1.95 -16.88 -3.09
CA THR A 232 -3.08 -16.61 -2.21
C THR A 232 -2.68 -16.79 -0.76
N PHE A 233 -3.19 -15.95 0.13
CA PHE A 233 -2.88 -15.95 1.55
C PHE A 233 -4.17 -16.00 2.38
N SER A 234 -4.13 -16.70 3.52
CA SER A 234 -5.24 -16.71 4.46
C SER A 234 -5.20 -15.46 5.34
N CYS A 235 -6.29 -14.70 5.35
CA CYS A 235 -6.49 -13.55 6.24
C CYS A 235 -7.32 -13.88 7.50
N ASN A 236 -7.65 -15.16 7.73
CA ASN A 236 -8.54 -15.59 8.83
C ASN A 236 -8.09 -15.06 10.18
N ARG A 237 -6.78 -15.07 10.43
CA ARG A 237 -6.19 -14.56 11.66
C ARG A 237 -6.46 -13.06 11.87
N ALA A 238 -6.44 -12.26 10.80
CA ALA A 238 -6.74 -10.83 10.89
C ALA A 238 -8.22 -10.60 11.18
N ILE A 239 -9.10 -11.43 10.63
CA ILE A 239 -10.56 -11.36 10.90
C ILE A 239 -10.83 -11.72 12.36
N GLU A 240 -10.30 -12.86 12.83
CA GLU A 240 -10.58 -13.42 14.16
C GLU A 240 -9.91 -12.64 15.30
N GLU A 241 -8.68 -12.15 15.08
CA GLU A 241 -7.90 -11.48 16.13
C GLU A 241 -7.98 -9.96 16.07
N LEU A 242 -8.14 -9.36 14.89
CA LEU A 242 -8.18 -7.89 14.71
C LEU A 242 -9.57 -7.36 14.37
N GLY A 243 -10.54 -8.22 14.04
CA GLY A 243 -11.85 -7.80 13.54
C GLY A 243 -11.78 -7.19 12.14
N TYR A 244 -10.72 -7.46 11.39
CA TYR A 244 -10.51 -6.93 10.05
C TYR A 244 -11.63 -7.37 9.11
N LYS A 245 -12.17 -6.41 8.35
CA LYS A 245 -13.13 -6.67 7.28
C LYS A 245 -12.81 -5.76 6.08
N PRO A 246 -12.56 -6.30 4.87
CA PRO A 246 -12.40 -5.49 3.68
C PRO A 246 -13.73 -4.78 3.38
N THR A 247 -13.64 -3.49 3.06
CA THR A 247 -14.80 -2.64 2.79
C THR A 247 -14.96 -2.34 1.31
N VAL A 248 -13.86 -2.35 0.56
CA VAL A 248 -13.85 -2.05 -0.87
C VAL A 248 -13.67 -3.36 -1.67
N PRO A 249 -14.69 -3.79 -2.43
CA PRO A 249 -14.57 -4.91 -3.35
C PRO A 249 -13.53 -4.65 -4.45
N ILE A 250 -12.93 -5.71 -5.02
CA ILE A 250 -11.92 -5.57 -6.09
C ILE A 250 -12.45 -4.75 -7.27
N MET A 251 -13.69 -4.97 -7.70
CA MET A 251 -14.26 -4.28 -8.86
C MET A 251 -14.41 -2.77 -8.64
N ASP A 252 -14.84 -2.36 -7.44
CA ASP A 252 -15.00 -0.94 -7.12
C ASP A 252 -13.63 -0.26 -6.98
N GLY A 253 -12.67 -0.94 -6.35
CA GLY A 253 -11.29 -0.50 -6.28
C GLY A 253 -10.64 -0.36 -7.66
N LEU A 254 -10.92 -1.29 -8.59
CA LEU A 254 -10.42 -1.26 -9.96
C LEU A 254 -10.95 -0.06 -10.74
N LYS A 255 -12.27 0.19 -10.71
CA LYS A 255 -12.89 1.36 -11.35
C LYS A 255 -12.32 2.66 -10.83
N THR A 256 -12.29 2.81 -9.50
CA THR A 256 -11.73 4.00 -8.83
C THR A 256 -10.26 4.21 -9.22
N THR A 257 -9.47 3.13 -9.32
CA THR A 257 -8.07 3.20 -9.74
C THR A 257 -7.92 3.66 -11.18
N VAL A 258 -8.75 3.14 -12.10
CA VAL A 258 -8.72 3.52 -13.52
C VAL A 258 -9.14 4.97 -13.72
N GLU A 259 -10.20 5.41 -13.05
CA GLU A 259 -10.63 6.82 -13.05
C GLU A 259 -9.53 7.75 -12.55
N SER A 260 -8.90 7.39 -11.42
CA SER A 260 -7.76 8.13 -10.86
C SER A 260 -6.58 8.19 -11.83
N TYR A 261 -6.25 7.07 -12.49
CA TYR A 261 -5.19 7.00 -13.50
C TYR A 261 -5.47 7.91 -14.70
N ILE A 262 -6.69 7.88 -15.25
CA ILE A 262 -7.10 8.73 -16.38
C ILE A 262 -7.02 10.21 -15.96
N ARG A 263 -7.52 10.56 -14.77
CA ARG A 263 -7.47 11.92 -14.22
C ARG A 263 -6.03 12.42 -14.09
N LEU A 264 -5.13 11.62 -13.53
CA LEU A 264 -3.72 11.97 -13.36
C LEU A 264 -3.01 12.09 -14.71
N LYS A 265 -3.23 11.14 -15.63
CA LYS A 265 -2.68 11.17 -16.98
C LYS A 265 -3.08 12.47 -17.69
N ASN A 266 -4.36 12.83 -17.68
CA ASN A 266 -4.85 14.05 -18.32
C ASN A 266 -4.26 15.32 -17.70
N LYS A 267 -4.04 15.36 -16.38
CA LYS A 267 -3.40 16.50 -15.72
C LYS A 267 -1.94 16.68 -16.12
N VAL A 268 -1.16 15.60 -16.20
CA VAL A 268 0.24 15.67 -16.67
C VAL A 268 0.31 16.24 -18.09
N PHE A 269 -0.57 15.80 -18.99
CA PHE A 269 -0.64 16.35 -20.35
C PHE A 269 -1.03 17.83 -20.42
N LEU A 270 -1.69 18.38 -19.40
CA LEU A 270 -2.07 19.79 -19.34
C LEU A 270 -0.96 20.67 -18.73
N THR A 271 -0.14 20.13 -17.83
CA THR A 271 0.98 20.88 -17.21
C THR A 271 2.23 20.92 -18.10
N GLU A 272 2.34 20.04 -19.10
CA GLU A 272 3.43 20.00 -20.08
C GLU A 272 3.16 20.83 -21.37
N ARG A 273 2.07 21.61 -21.41
CA ARG A 273 1.77 22.59 -22.47
C ARG A 273 1.92 24.01 -21.95
#